data_AF-A0A7Y4UDG6-F1
#
_entry.id   AF-A0A7Y4UDG6-F1
#
_cell.length_a   1.000
_cell.length_b   1.000
_cell.length_c   1.000
_cell.angle_alpha   90.00
_cell.angle_beta   90.00
_cell.angle_gamma   90.00
#
_symmetry.space_group_name_H-M   'P 1'
#
loop_
_entity.id
_entity.type
_entity.pdbx_description
1 polymer ?
#
loop_
_entity_poly.entity_id
_entity_poly.type
_entity_poly.pdbx_seq_one_letter_code
_entity_poly.pdbx_strand_id
1 'polypeptide(L)'
;MNKSVITASEIGEYAYCAKAWHLRRSGVAPRGAQLHEGTAFHEQHGEWTAQAAQWEGAARRLFGLAFLLLCLLVLYWLLNGGTR
;
A
#
# COMPACT_ATOMS: atom_id res chain seq x y z
N MET A 1 -6.22 20.28 11.16
CA MET A 1 -5.87 20.42 9.72
C MET A 1 -4.84 21.52 9.58
N ASN A 2 -3.75 21.26 8.86
CA ASN A 2 -2.78 22.30 8.52
C ASN A 2 -3.38 23.21 7.44
N LYS A 3 -3.42 24.53 7.67
CA LYS A 3 -4.06 25.48 6.73
C LYS A 3 -3.31 25.60 5.40
N SER A 4 -2.04 25.20 5.31
CA SER A 4 -1.26 25.29 4.07
C SER A 4 -1.25 24.02 3.22
N VAL A 5 -1.69 22.88 3.78
CA VAL A 5 -1.65 21.59 3.09
C VAL A 5 -3.07 21.16 2.72
N ILE A 6 -3.23 20.69 1.48
CA ILE A 6 -4.48 20.11 0.98
C ILE A 6 -4.21 18.64 0.70
N THR A 7 -5.03 17.76 1.29
CA THR A 7 -4.95 16.30 1.08
C THR A 7 -5.70 15.86 -0.17
N ALA A 8 -5.40 14.67 -0.70
CA ALA A 8 -6.15 14.09 -1.82
C ALA A 8 -7.66 13.98 -1.53
N SER A 9 -8.03 13.62 -0.29
CA SER A 9 -9.43 13.57 0.15
C SER A 9 -10.10 14.94 0.12
N GLU A 10 -9.39 16.02 0.43
CA GLU A 10 -9.92 17.39 0.33
C GLU A 10 -10.12 17.83 -1.13
N ILE A 11 -9.25 17.39 -2.05
CA ILE A 11 -9.43 17.66 -3.48
C ILE A 11 -10.72 16.98 -3.97
N GLY A 12 -10.93 15.70 -3.59
CA GLY A 12 -12.16 14.98 -3.90
C GLY A 12 -13.40 15.64 -3.30
N GLU A 13 -13.31 16.09 -2.05
CA GLU A 13 -14.40 16.82 -1.38
C GLU A 13 -14.72 18.16 -2.07
N TYR A 14 -13.71 18.91 -2.51
CA TYR A 14 -13.90 20.15 -3.25
C TYR A 14 -14.56 19.90 -4.61
N ALA A 15 -14.11 18.88 -5.35
CA ALA A 15 -14.68 18.48 -6.63
C ALA A 15 -16.14 18.00 -6.51
N TYR A 16 -16.47 17.32 -5.41
CA TYR A 16 -17.84 16.93 -5.09
C TYR A 16 -18.71 18.13 -4.68
N CYS A 17 -18.23 18.92 -3.71
CA CYS A 17 -18.93 20.10 -3.20
C CYS A 17 -17.94 21.09 -2.53
N ALA A 18 -17.61 22.16 -3.25
CA ALA A 18 -16.75 23.24 -2.75
C ALA A 18 -17.27 23.86 -1.42
N LYS A 19 -18.59 23.91 -1.22
CA LYS A 19 -19.18 24.42 0.03
C LYS A 19 -18.91 23.49 1.22
N ALA A 20 -19.06 22.18 1.03
CA ALA A 20 -18.77 21.19 2.06
C ALA A 20 -17.29 21.24 2.46
N TRP A 21 -16.39 21.29 1.46
CA TRP A 21 -14.96 21.47 1.67
C TRP A 21 -14.64 22.73 2.50
N HIS A 22 -15.25 23.87 2.16
CA HIS A 22 -15.02 25.11 2.89
C HIS A 22 -15.53 25.05 4.34
N LEU A 23 -16.72 24.47 4.55
CA LEU A 23 -17.28 24.26 5.89
C LEU A 23 -16.38 23.35 6.74
N ARG A 24 -15.87 22.26 6.16
CA ARG A 24 -14.96 21.34 6.85
C ARG A 24 -13.65 22.03 7.25
N ARG A 25 -13.04 22.82 6.37
CA ARG A 25 -11.86 23.64 6.70
C ARG A 25 -12.14 24.73 7.74
N SER A 26 -13.40 25.12 7.90
CA SER A 26 -13.86 26.05 8.94
C SER A 26 -14.16 25.34 10.27
N GLY A 27 -13.92 24.03 10.37
CA GLY A 27 -14.10 23.23 11.58
C GLY A 27 -15.46 22.56 11.71
N VAL A 28 -16.32 22.65 10.69
CA VAL A 28 -17.63 21.99 10.71
C VAL A 28 -17.46 20.51 10.36
N ALA A 29 -17.84 19.63 11.29
CA ALA A 29 -17.77 18.19 11.05
C ALA A 29 -18.82 17.77 9.99
N PRO A 30 -18.42 16.97 8.98
CA PRO A 30 -19.37 16.41 8.03
C PRO A 30 -20.30 15.42 8.74
N ARG A 31 -21.58 15.43 8.35
CA ARG A 31 -22.62 14.53 8.88
C ARG A 31 -23.35 13.89 7.72
N GLY A 32 -23.43 12.57 7.71
CA GLY A 32 -24.10 11.79 6.67
C GLY A 32 -23.93 10.29 6.89
N ALA A 33 -24.96 9.50 6.57
CA ALA A 33 -24.94 8.04 6.77
C ALA A 33 -23.82 7.36 5.94
N GLN A 34 -23.51 7.90 4.77
CA GLN A 34 -22.50 7.36 3.83
C GLN A 34 -21.05 7.56 4.30
N LEU A 35 -20.79 8.41 5.31
CA LEU A 35 -19.43 8.63 5.82
C LEU A 35 -18.88 7.36 6.49
N HIS A 36 -19.72 6.65 7.24
CA HIS A 36 -19.31 5.43 7.90
C HIS A 36 -19.01 4.32 6.90
N GLU A 37 -19.89 4.16 5.91
CA GLU A 37 -19.73 3.21 4.81
C GLU A 37 -18.46 3.49 3.98
N GLY A 38 -18.23 4.77 3.62
CA GLY A 38 -17.00 5.18 2.93
C GLY A 38 -15.73 4.95 3.74
N THR A 39 -15.78 5.19 5.06
CA THR A 39 -14.63 4.95 5.95
C THR A 39 -14.32 3.46 6.06
N ALA A 40 -15.35 2.63 6.29
CA ALA A 40 -15.20 1.18 6.36
C ALA A 40 -14.67 0.59 5.04
N PHE A 41 -15.15 1.09 3.89
CA PHE A 41 -14.63 0.69 2.59
C PHE A 41 -13.13 1.05 2.44
N HIS A 42 -12.73 2.27 2.82
CA HIS A 42 -11.33 2.69 2.77
C HIS A 42 -10.42 1.87 3.70
N GLU A 43 -10.90 1.53 4.90
CA GLU A 43 -10.17 0.66 5.85
C GLU A 43 -9.99 -0.74 5.27
N GLN A 44 -11.07 -1.36 4.78
CA GLN A 44 -11.01 -2.69 4.16
C GLN A 44 -10.08 -2.73 2.95
N HIS A 45 -10.13 -1.71 2.08
CA HIS A 45 -9.22 -1.62 0.95
C HIS A 45 -7.76 -1.46 1.41
N GLY A 46 -7.53 -0.67 2.46
CA GLY A 46 -6.22 -0.53 3.10
C GLY A 46 -5.68 -1.88 3.59
N GLU A 47 -6.49 -2.70 4.24
CA GLU A 47 -6.09 -4.03 4.70
C GLU A 47 -5.67 -4.95 3.55
N TRP A 48 -6.42 -4.97 2.44
CA TRP A 48 -6.04 -5.79 1.27
C TRP A 48 -4.72 -5.35 0.65
N THR A 49 -4.49 -4.04 0.52
CA THR A 49 -3.23 -3.52 -0.01
C THR A 49 -2.04 -3.86 0.90
N ALA A 50 -2.23 -3.79 2.21
CA ALA A 50 -1.21 -4.15 3.19
C ALA A 50 -0.89 -5.66 3.15
N GLN A 51 -1.90 -6.51 2.99
CA GLN A 51 -1.70 -7.95 2.82
C GLN A 51 -0.95 -8.25 1.52
N ALA A 52 -1.34 -7.65 0.40
CA ALA A 52 -0.65 -7.81 -0.87
C ALA A 52 0.83 -7.43 -0.78
N ALA A 53 1.14 -6.28 -0.15
CA ALA A 53 2.52 -5.85 0.06
C ALA A 53 3.35 -6.84 0.91
N GLN A 54 2.73 -7.47 1.92
CA GLN A 54 3.39 -8.51 2.72
C GLN A 54 3.69 -9.76 1.88
N TRP A 55 2.75 -10.20 1.05
CA TRP A 55 2.93 -11.35 0.15
C TRP A 55 4.03 -11.10 -0.88
N GLU A 56 4.08 -9.90 -1.48
CA GLU A 56 5.16 -9.52 -2.40
C GLU A 56 6.53 -9.53 -1.72
N GLY A 57 6.61 -9.02 -0.47
CA GLY A 57 7.82 -9.05 0.32
C GLY A 57 8.29 -10.48 0.61
N ALA A 58 7.38 -11.37 0.98
CA ALA A 58 7.68 -12.79 1.23
C ALA A 58 8.14 -13.49 -0.06
N ALA A 59 7.43 -13.29 -1.17
CA ALA A 59 7.78 -13.87 -2.46
C ALA A 59 9.18 -13.45 -2.91
N ARG A 60 9.52 -12.17 -2.77
CA ARG A 60 10.85 -11.64 -3.12
C ARG A 60 11.98 -12.27 -2.29
N ARG A 61 11.75 -12.49 -1.00
CA ARG A 61 12.72 -13.15 -0.11
C ARG A 61 12.91 -14.62 -0.49
N LEU A 62 11.80 -15.34 -0.70
CA LEU A 62 11.85 -16.75 -1.11
C LEU A 62 12.55 -16.92 -2.46
N PHE A 63 12.25 -16.05 -3.42
CA PHE A 63 12.91 -16.06 -4.73
C PHE A 63 14.42 -15.79 -4.61
N GLY A 64 14.81 -14.81 -3.79
CA GLY A 64 16.23 -14.53 -3.52
C GLY A 64 16.96 -15.71 -2.87
N LEU A 65 16.34 -16.39 -1.91
CA LEU A 65 16.90 -17.59 -1.28
C LEU A 65 17.03 -18.75 -2.27
N ALA A 66 15.99 -19.02 -3.07
CA ALA A 66 16.02 -20.07 -4.09
C ALA A 66 17.11 -19.80 -5.13
N PHE A 67 17.25 -18.56 -5.58
CA PHE A 67 18.30 -18.15 -6.50
C PHE A 67 19.70 -18.34 -5.90
N LEU A 68 19.90 -17.95 -4.64
CA LEU A 68 21.17 -18.14 -3.95
C LEU A 68 21.54 -19.63 -3.84
N LEU A 69 20.59 -20.48 -3.45
CA LEU A 69 20.80 -21.93 -3.36
C LEU A 69 21.16 -22.52 -4.72
N LEU A 70 20.49 -22.08 -5.80
CA LEU A 70 20.80 -22.49 -7.16
C LEU A 70 22.24 -22.11 -7.54
N CYS A 71 22.66 -20.88 -7.26
CA CYS A 71 24.04 -20.43 -7.51
C CYS A 71 25.07 -21.28 -6.75
N LEU A 72 24.80 -21.58 -5.48
CA LEU A 72 25.68 -22.43 -4.67
C LEU A 72 25.77 -23.86 -5.22
N LEU A 73 24.64 -24.41 -5.68
CA LEU A 73 24.59 -25.77 -6.23
C LEU A 73 25.34 -25.85 -7.57
N VAL A 74 25.17 -24.85 -8.44
CA VAL A 74 25.94 -24.71 -9.68
C VAL A 74 27.43 -24.57 -9.39
N LEU A 75 27.80 -23.71 -8.43
CA LEU A 75 29.19 -23.53 -8.02
C LEU A 75 29.79 -24.84 -7.49
N TYR A 76 29.07 -25.54 -6.61
CA TYR A 76 29.48 -26.84 -6.09
C TYR A 76 29.66 -27.87 -7.21
N TRP A 77 28.75 -27.90 -8.18
CA TRP A 77 28.84 -28.79 -9.33
C TRP A 77 30.05 -28.47 -10.21
N LEU A 78 30.34 -27.19 -10.47
CA LEU A 78 31.54 -26.80 -11.22
C LEU A 78 32.83 -27.20 -10.51
N LEU A 79 32.90 -27.03 -9.19
CA LEU A 79 34.07 -27.37 -8.39
C LEU A 79 34.32 -28.89 -8.30
N ASN A 80 33.25 -29.70 -8.25
CA ASN A 80 33.36 -31.16 -8.06
C ASN A 80 33.21 -31.97 -9.36
N GLY A 81 32.54 -31.45 -10.36
CA GLY A 81 32.22 -32.12 -11.63
C GLY A 81 33.08 -31.67 -12.81
N GLY A 82 33.75 -30.50 -12.73
CA GLY A 82 34.64 -29.99 -13.78
C GLY A 82 36.09 -30.47 -13.69
N THR A 83 36.43 -31.27 -12.67
CA THR A 83 37.79 -31.75 -12.39
C THR A 83 37.97 -33.27 -12.56
N ARG A 84 37.02 -33.95 -13.21
CA ARG A 84 37.15 -35.34 -13.67
C ARG A 84 37.02 -35.43 -15.18
#